data_AF-A0A381X3G0-F1
#
_entry.id   AF-A0A381X3G0-F1
#
_cell.length_a   1.000
_cell.length_b   1.000
_cell.length_c   1.000
_cell.angle_alpha   90.00
_cell.angle_beta   90.00
_cell.angle_gamma   90.00
#
_symmetry.space_group_name_H-M   'P 1'
#
loop_
_entity.id
_entity.type
_entity.pdbx_description
1 polymer ?
#
loop_
_entity_poly.entity_id
_entity_poly.type
_entity_poly.pdbx_seq_one_letter_code
_entity_poly.pdbx_strand_id
1 'polypeptide(L)'
;MKKVLLLFPPEWVPTAPYLALPSLTAVLRENGIDVVQKDINVEMYDHIFTRGFLLFVKSRIDQRLRDYREKQRMGRITKEERDIKGMLKEYSYVDLEHHINEVEKAKEIMRGPEFYDVSKAEWSLNAFREVMGYVSAAYHPADINFYPVESNLNIYRPWVSGDLLKAPHDDTVNVYADICRQLVFPIIEDEKPDLVGISIGTPVQLMSGVTFSTLIKEKYPEIHVTVGGNIITRLREEFQKKEQFFGTAFDSIIFYEGEHPIVWLTEALDGKRKMEDVPNLIYREENGNIRVNNTYQEKVNELPPPDFDGIPWEKYFSPERLVPYLGTRGCYWGECTFCDHGAGYIDQFRAKHADQIISDLEHLKKACNAKHFLFTDESFPPALFKKLPPLMVEKNLGIYWTTLIRFESSLLEPEVWDLAAQSGCRSLYFGLESANQRIIKLVKKDTNISAAITNLSEAKRVGIWSHVMAFYGFPSETEEEAEDTRQFLLKNQEIIHSVEMYFFVLYKHAPVMNMVKQLDMEVKDNPEHDFALDFYYTPKSGQTIEEAMGRYESFYQNDFDPWAMRINAREHVFLYITHYGTNNLPELYNKNNAEPAHQFR
;
A
#
# COMPACT_ATOMS: atom_id res chain seq x y z
N MET A 1 17.55 27.42 9.75
CA MET A 1 17.42 25.96 9.87
C MET A 1 16.15 25.64 9.14
N LYS A 2 16.25 24.86 8.06
CA LYS A 2 15.12 24.57 7.19
C LYS A 2 14.06 23.79 7.96
N LYS A 3 12.80 24.15 7.80
CA LYS A 3 11.69 23.36 8.30
C LYS A 3 11.19 22.43 7.21
N VAL A 4 10.99 21.16 7.56
CA VAL A 4 10.59 20.11 6.62
C VAL A 4 9.16 19.67 6.90
N LEU A 5 8.31 19.68 5.87
CA LEU A 5 7.00 19.05 5.90
C LEU A 5 7.06 17.75 5.09
N LEU A 6 6.81 16.62 5.75
CA LEU A 6 6.72 15.31 5.12
C LEU A 6 5.25 14.91 4.92
N LEU A 7 4.89 14.54 3.70
CA LEU A 7 3.54 14.15 3.31
C LEU A 7 3.52 12.71 2.81
N PHE A 8 2.53 11.94 3.27
CA PHE A 8 2.14 10.67 2.65
C PHE A 8 0.79 10.86 1.96
N PRO A 9 0.72 10.75 0.62
CA PRO A 9 -0.49 11.07 -0.13
C PRO A 9 -1.51 9.92 -0.05
N PRO A 10 -2.80 10.19 -0.33
CA PRO A 10 -3.87 9.18 -0.37
C PRO A 10 -3.61 8.01 -1.31
N GLU A 11 -4.37 6.93 -1.10
CA GLU A 11 -4.32 5.60 -1.76
C GLU A 11 -3.49 4.55 -0.99
N TRP A 12 -3.72 4.46 0.32
CA TRP A 12 -3.21 3.43 1.22
C TRP A 12 -4.27 2.99 2.24
N VAL A 13 -4.16 1.76 2.74
CA VAL A 13 -5.10 1.22 3.73
C VAL A 13 -5.00 1.99 5.06
N PRO A 14 -6.04 2.70 5.53
CA PRO A 14 -5.92 3.65 6.65
C PRO A 14 -6.09 2.98 8.03
N THR A 15 -5.48 1.82 8.24
CA THR A 15 -5.48 1.07 9.52
C THR A 15 -4.23 1.32 10.35
N ALA A 16 -3.11 1.64 9.69
CA ALA A 16 -1.82 1.93 10.31
C ALA A 16 -1.07 2.99 9.49
N PRO A 17 -0.18 3.78 10.13
CA PRO A 17 0.69 4.71 9.41
C PRO A 17 1.58 3.98 8.40
N TYR A 18 1.93 4.67 7.31
CA TYR A 18 3.01 4.19 6.44
C TYR A 18 4.38 4.53 7.04
N LEU A 19 5.30 3.56 7.05
CA LEU A 19 6.56 3.63 7.80
C LEU A 19 7.55 4.69 7.29
N ALA A 20 7.41 5.16 6.04
CA ALA A 20 8.38 6.08 5.47
C ALA A 20 8.46 7.41 6.23
N LEU A 21 7.34 8.06 6.57
CA LEU A 21 7.41 9.36 7.27
C LEU A 21 8.04 9.23 8.65
N PRO A 22 7.64 8.25 9.50
CA PRO A 22 8.29 8.06 10.80
C PRO A 22 9.79 7.75 10.69
N SER A 23 10.20 7.00 9.67
CA SER A 23 11.63 6.67 9.45
C SER A 23 12.45 7.90 9.06
N LEU A 24 11.94 8.70 8.11
CA LEU A 24 12.58 9.95 7.70
C LEU A 24 12.59 10.99 8.84
N THR A 25 11.49 11.10 9.58
CA THR A 25 11.33 12.03 10.70
C THR A 25 12.35 11.77 11.80
N ALA A 26 12.60 10.50 12.15
CA ALA A 26 13.58 10.13 13.16
C ALA A 26 14.99 10.66 12.81
N VAL A 27 15.45 10.42 11.57
CA VAL A 27 16.80 10.81 11.13
C VAL A 27 16.93 12.34 10.97
N LEU A 28 15.90 13.00 10.43
CA LEU A 28 15.86 14.45 10.33
C LEU A 28 15.93 15.12 11.71
N ARG A 29 15.13 14.68 12.69
CA ARG A 29 15.09 15.24 14.04
C ARG A 29 16.38 14.95 14.82
N GLU A 30 16.99 13.78 14.65
CA GLU A 30 18.31 13.46 15.21
C GLU A 30 19.40 14.43 14.69
N ASN A 31 19.27 14.87 13.45
CA ASN A 31 20.14 15.90 12.84
C ASN A 31 19.68 17.35 13.13
N GLY A 32 18.78 17.53 14.10
CA GLY A 32 18.34 18.83 14.59
C GLY A 32 17.45 19.61 13.62
N ILE A 33 16.81 18.94 12.65
CA ILE A 33 15.89 19.58 11.69
C ILE A 33 14.48 19.59 12.29
N ASP A 34 13.77 20.71 12.15
CA ASP A 34 12.35 20.82 12.52
C ASP A 34 11.49 20.11 11.47
N VAL A 35 10.69 19.14 11.91
CA VAL A 35 9.92 18.26 11.03
C VAL A 35 8.47 18.17 11.47
N VAL A 36 7.59 18.44 10.52
CA VAL A 36 6.17 18.12 10.59
C VAL A 36 5.89 16.96 9.65
N GLN A 37 5.29 15.89 10.16
CA GLN A 37 4.85 14.76 9.33
C GLN A 37 3.32 14.69 9.28
N LYS A 38 2.76 14.43 8.10
CA LYS A 38 1.32 14.35 7.86
C LYS A 38 0.97 13.17 6.97
N ASP A 39 0.19 12.26 7.54
CA ASP A 39 -0.41 11.15 6.81
C ASP A 39 -1.72 11.63 6.16
N ILE A 40 -1.60 12.29 5.00
CA ILE A 40 -2.76 12.83 4.29
C ILE A 40 -3.68 11.71 3.80
N ASN A 41 -3.20 10.47 3.71
CA ASN A 41 -4.04 9.33 3.38
C ASN A 41 -5.12 9.08 4.45
N VAL A 42 -4.74 8.91 5.72
CA VAL A 42 -5.75 8.71 6.78
C VAL A 42 -6.58 9.97 7.01
N GLU A 43 -5.96 11.15 6.88
CA GLU A 43 -6.66 12.42 7.03
C GLU A 43 -7.69 12.67 5.93
N MET A 44 -7.43 12.25 4.68
CA MET A 44 -8.40 12.31 3.59
C MET A 44 -9.64 11.49 3.92
N TYR A 45 -9.49 10.23 4.35
CA TYR A 45 -10.66 9.39 4.63
C TYR A 45 -11.45 9.86 5.85
N ASP A 46 -10.76 10.31 6.90
CA ASP A 46 -11.44 10.94 8.04
C ASP A 46 -12.23 12.19 7.61
N HIS A 47 -11.62 13.04 6.76
CA HIS A 47 -12.21 14.28 6.25
C HIS A 47 -13.39 14.04 5.31
N ILE A 48 -13.28 13.09 4.37
CA ILE A 48 -14.32 12.79 3.38
C ILE A 48 -15.64 12.37 4.06
N PHE A 49 -15.54 11.69 5.20
CA PHE A 49 -16.71 11.27 5.97
C PHE A 49 -17.24 12.35 6.91
N THR A 50 -16.67 13.56 6.93
CA THR A 50 -17.21 14.65 7.73
C THR A 50 -18.45 15.24 7.07
N ARG A 51 -19.36 15.75 7.91
CA ARG A 51 -20.48 16.59 7.48
C ARG A 51 -20.04 17.74 6.55
N GLY A 52 -18.94 18.40 6.87
CA GLY A 52 -18.44 19.54 6.11
C GLY A 52 -18.10 19.17 4.67
N PHE A 53 -17.34 18.09 4.48
CA PHE A 53 -16.98 17.61 3.15
C PHE A 53 -18.20 17.10 2.38
N LEU A 54 -19.10 16.36 3.02
CA LEU A 54 -20.30 15.84 2.35
C LEU A 54 -21.26 16.95 1.89
N LEU A 55 -21.37 18.04 2.64
CA LEU A 55 -22.09 19.24 2.18
C LEU A 55 -21.39 19.96 1.02
N PHE A 56 -20.06 19.96 1.01
CA PHE A 56 -19.27 20.44 -0.13
C PHE A 56 -19.53 19.60 -1.40
N VAL A 57 -19.50 18.27 -1.29
CA VAL A 57 -19.85 17.33 -2.37
C VAL A 57 -21.27 17.57 -2.85
N LYS A 58 -22.24 17.77 -1.95
CA LYS A 58 -23.61 18.11 -2.32
C LYS A 58 -23.66 19.40 -3.17
N SER A 59 -22.99 20.45 -2.73
CA SER A 59 -22.92 21.72 -3.48
C SER A 59 -22.35 21.52 -4.89
N ARG A 60 -21.35 20.64 -5.01
CA ARG A 60 -20.73 20.27 -6.27
C ARG A 60 -21.69 19.52 -7.20
N ILE A 61 -22.45 18.54 -6.69
CA ILE A 61 -23.51 17.85 -7.43
C ILE A 61 -24.57 18.86 -7.93
N ASP A 62 -25.02 19.74 -7.04
CA ASP A 62 -26.02 20.76 -7.36
C ASP A 62 -25.51 21.73 -8.45
N GLN A 63 -24.23 22.10 -8.41
CA GLN A 63 -23.59 22.94 -9.43
C GLN A 63 -23.54 22.23 -10.78
N ARG A 64 -23.03 20.99 -10.83
CA ARG A 64 -22.98 20.20 -12.07
C ARG A 64 -24.37 20.01 -12.69
N LEU A 65 -25.39 19.76 -11.87
CA LEU A 65 -26.78 19.66 -12.33
C LEU A 65 -27.29 20.98 -12.94
N ARG A 66 -26.93 22.14 -12.37
CA ARG A 66 -27.26 23.44 -12.95
C ARG A 66 -26.60 23.61 -14.32
N ASP A 67 -25.31 23.30 -14.42
CA ASP A 67 -24.54 23.44 -15.66
C ASP A 67 -25.10 22.56 -16.78
N TYR A 68 -25.44 21.30 -16.50
CA TYR A 68 -26.06 20.41 -17.49
C TYR A 68 -27.49 20.84 -17.86
N ARG A 69 -28.27 21.40 -16.92
CA ARG A 69 -29.60 21.99 -17.24
C ARG A 69 -29.46 23.16 -18.19
N GLU A 70 -28.45 24.01 -17.99
CA GLU A 70 -28.18 25.13 -18.89
C GLU A 70 -27.71 24.67 -20.27
N LYS A 71 -26.74 23.74 -20.34
CA LYS A 71 -26.31 23.12 -21.61
C LYS A 71 -27.48 22.51 -22.37
N GLN A 72 -28.39 21.82 -21.67
CA GLN A 72 -29.60 21.26 -22.28
C GLN A 72 -30.53 22.36 -22.81
N ARG A 73 -30.78 23.42 -22.04
CA ARG A 73 -31.61 24.56 -22.46
C ARG A 73 -31.06 25.23 -23.72
N MET A 74 -29.73 25.29 -23.84
CA MET A 74 -29.05 25.86 -25.02
C MET A 74 -28.92 24.89 -26.20
N GLY A 75 -29.39 23.65 -26.08
CA GLY A 75 -29.28 22.63 -27.12
C GLY A 75 -27.86 22.09 -27.35
N ARG A 76 -26.97 22.23 -26.36
CA ARG A 76 -25.53 21.88 -26.47
C ARG A 76 -25.13 20.65 -25.65
N ILE A 77 -26.07 20.02 -24.95
CA ILE A 77 -25.78 18.87 -24.09
C ILE A 77 -25.49 17.61 -24.92
N THR A 78 -24.39 16.93 -24.60
CA THR A 78 -24.05 15.67 -25.26
C THR A 78 -24.94 14.51 -24.78
N LYS A 79 -24.74 13.30 -25.30
CA LYS A 79 -25.41 12.09 -24.79
C LYS A 79 -24.85 11.72 -23.40
N GLU A 80 -23.54 11.63 -23.29
CA GLU A 80 -22.84 11.33 -22.03
C GLU A 80 -23.22 12.31 -20.91
N GLU A 81 -23.25 13.61 -21.19
CA GLU A 81 -23.67 14.61 -20.21
C GLU A 81 -25.15 14.45 -19.78
N ARG A 82 -26.02 13.93 -20.66
CA ARG A 82 -27.40 13.60 -20.29
C ARG A 82 -27.46 12.40 -19.35
N ASP A 83 -26.64 11.39 -19.60
CA ASP A 83 -26.56 10.19 -18.77
C ASP A 83 -26.01 10.54 -17.38
N ILE A 84 -24.92 11.31 -17.31
CA ILE A 84 -24.36 11.85 -16.05
C ILE A 84 -25.38 12.70 -15.32
N LYS A 85 -26.09 13.60 -16.02
CA LYS A 85 -27.15 14.40 -15.41
C LYS A 85 -28.26 13.53 -14.82
N GLY A 86 -28.60 12.41 -15.47
CA GLY A 86 -29.55 11.42 -14.98
C GLY A 86 -29.08 10.82 -13.64
N MET A 87 -27.87 10.29 -13.62
CA MET A 87 -27.22 9.75 -12.41
C MET A 87 -27.16 10.79 -11.28
N LEU A 88 -26.63 11.99 -11.53
CA LEU A 88 -26.54 13.06 -10.53
C LEU A 88 -27.90 13.45 -9.95
N LYS A 89 -28.97 13.36 -10.76
CA LYS A 89 -30.32 13.66 -10.30
C LYS A 89 -30.78 12.63 -9.27
N GLU A 90 -30.44 11.35 -9.44
CA GLU A 90 -30.75 10.31 -8.45
C GLU A 90 -30.06 10.61 -7.12
N TYR A 91 -28.77 10.93 -7.15
CA TYR A 91 -28.00 11.31 -5.97
C TYR A 91 -28.47 12.63 -5.31
N SER A 92 -29.14 13.51 -6.05
CA SER A 92 -29.71 14.75 -5.48
C SER A 92 -30.92 14.52 -4.56
N TYR A 93 -31.51 13.31 -4.59
CA TYR A 93 -32.63 12.91 -3.73
C TYR A 93 -32.22 12.05 -2.54
N VAL A 94 -30.93 11.72 -2.41
CA VAL A 94 -30.40 10.93 -1.30
C VAL A 94 -30.61 11.66 0.01
N ASP A 95 -31.00 10.94 1.05
CA ASP A 95 -31.08 11.45 2.43
C ASP A 95 -29.65 11.58 3.00
N LEU A 96 -29.00 12.69 2.64
CA LEU A 96 -27.61 12.94 3.04
C LEU A 96 -27.44 13.02 4.56
N GLU A 97 -28.46 13.47 5.29
CA GLU A 97 -28.41 13.51 6.76
C GLU A 97 -28.36 12.11 7.37
N HIS A 98 -29.13 11.16 6.80
CA HIS A 98 -29.05 9.77 7.20
C HIS A 98 -27.62 9.23 7.01
N HIS A 99 -27.04 9.36 5.81
CA HIS A 99 -25.69 8.86 5.55
C HIS A 99 -24.59 9.54 6.38
N ILE A 100 -24.72 10.85 6.67
CA ILE A 100 -23.81 11.56 7.57
C ILE A 100 -23.83 10.92 8.97
N ASN A 101 -25.01 10.61 9.50
CA ASN A 101 -25.11 10.00 10.82
C ASN A 101 -24.57 8.56 10.84
N GLU A 102 -24.87 7.77 9.81
CA GLU A 102 -24.41 6.39 9.72
C GLU A 102 -22.88 6.33 9.58
N VAL A 103 -22.26 7.21 8.79
CA VAL A 103 -20.80 7.20 8.59
C VAL A 103 -20.01 7.69 9.80
N GLU A 104 -20.55 8.66 10.56
CA GLU A 104 -19.96 9.05 11.85
C GLU A 104 -20.02 7.89 12.85
N LYS A 105 -21.16 7.21 12.95
CA LYS A 105 -21.29 6.00 13.78
C LYS A 105 -20.37 4.86 13.31
N ALA A 106 -20.21 4.68 12.00
CA ALA A 106 -19.29 3.71 11.43
C ALA A 106 -17.83 4.00 11.81
N LYS A 107 -17.40 5.28 11.80
CA LYS A 107 -16.09 5.68 12.32
C LYS A 107 -15.93 5.32 13.79
N GLU A 108 -16.94 5.63 14.62
CA GLU A 108 -16.92 5.30 16.05
C GLU A 108 -16.78 3.78 16.29
N ILE A 109 -17.51 2.96 15.54
CA ILE A 109 -17.42 1.50 15.63
C ILE A 109 -16.02 1.02 15.25
N MET A 110 -15.50 1.44 14.09
CA MET A 110 -14.20 0.98 13.59
C MET A 110 -13.01 1.43 14.43
N ARG A 111 -13.16 2.52 15.18
CA ARG A 111 -12.15 3.08 16.10
C ARG A 111 -12.37 2.63 17.55
N GLY A 112 -13.44 1.91 17.83
CA GLY A 112 -13.91 1.63 19.17
C GLY A 112 -14.02 0.14 19.47
N PRO A 113 -14.38 -0.22 20.72
CA PRO A 113 -14.49 -1.61 21.14
C PRO A 113 -15.58 -2.39 20.39
N GLU A 114 -16.57 -1.71 19.81
CA GLU A 114 -17.61 -2.34 18.99
C GLU A 114 -17.07 -2.89 17.66
N PHE A 115 -15.87 -2.51 17.25
CA PHE A 115 -15.15 -3.10 16.12
C PHE A 115 -15.09 -4.63 16.20
N TYR A 116 -14.99 -5.20 17.41
CA TYR A 116 -14.88 -6.65 17.60
C TYR A 116 -16.21 -7.41 17.46
N ASP A 117 -17.33 -6.71 17.30
CA ASP A 117 -18.56 -7.27 16.75
C ASP A 117 -18.49 -7.20 15.22
N VAL A 118 -18.18 -8.34 14.60
CA VAL A 118 -17.96 -8.45 13.16
C VAL A 118 -19.17 -7.99 12.33
N SER A 119 -20.39 -8.08 12.86
CA SER A 119 -21.58 -7.60 12.14
C SER A 119 -21.64 -6.08 12.12
N LYS A 120 -21.18 -5.43 13.18
CA LYS A 120 -21.08 -3.97 13.24
C LYS A 120 -19.91 -3.45 12.40
N ALA A 121 -18.78 -4.15 12.39
CA ALA A 121 -17.65 -3.81 11.53
C ALA A 121 -18.03 -3.94 10.04
N GLU A 122 -18.67 -5.03 9.65
CA GLU A 122 -19.17 -5.23 8.28
C GLU A 122 -20.20 -4.16 7.88
N TRP A 123 -21.16 -3.86 8.76
CA TRP A 123 -22.10 -2.77 8.55
C TRP A 123 -21.38 -1.42 8.34
N SER A 124 -20.34 -1.14 9.13
CA SER A 124 -19.55 0.08 9.01
C SER A 124 -18.84 0.17 7.66
N LEU A 125 -18.25 -0.93 7.17
CA LEU A 125 -17.65 -1.01 5.83
C LEU A 125 -18.67 -0.69 4.73
N ASN A 126 -19.91 -1.18 4.86
CA ASN A 126 -20.97 -0.86 3.90
C ASN A 126 -21.40 0.61 3.98
N ALA A 127 -21.51 1.19 5.17
CA ALA A 127 -21.81 2.62 5.33
C ALA A 127 -20.75 3.51 4.65
N PHE A 128 -19.46 3.15 4.76
CA PHE A 128 -18.41 3.86 4.02
C PHE A 128 -18.57 3.73 2.51
N ARG A 129 -18.84 2.52 1.99
CA ARG A 129 -19.05 2.31 0.55
C ARG A 129 -20.20 3.14 -0.02
N GLU A 130 -21.31 3.24 0.71
CA GLU A 130 -22.45 4.07 0.30
C GLU A 130 -22.06 5.55 0.19
N VAL A 131 -21.34 6.07 1.20
CA VAL A 131 -20.84 7.45 1.18
C VAL A 131 -19.82 7.65 0.06
N MET A 132 -18.92 6.70 -0.17
CA MET A 132 -17.98 6.76 -1.28
C MET A 132 -18.68 6.76 -2.64
N GLY A 133 -19.78 6.03 -2.80
CA GLY A 133 -20.65 6.12 -3.99
C GLY A 133 -21.21 7.53 -4.20
N TYR A 134 -21.64 8.20 -3.12
CA TYR A 134 -22.09 9.59 -3.17
C TYR A 134 -20.97 10.57 -3.58
N VAL A 135 -19.76 10.38 -3.05
CA VAL A 135 -18.57 11.17 -3.42
C VAL A 135 -18.20 10.92 -4.89
N SER A 136 -18.11 9.67 -5.31
CA SER A 136 -17.81 9.27 -6.70
C SER A 136 -18.79 9.89 -7.69
N ALA A 137 -20.09 9.93 -7.37
CA ALA A 137 -21.07 10.61 -8.23
C ALA A 137 -20.70 12.06 -8.51
N ALA A 138 -20.16 12.79 -7.52
CA ALA A 138 -19.76 14.19 -7.67
C ALA A 138 -18.50 14.38 -8.53
N TYR A 139 -17.63 13.38 -8.61
CA TYR A 139 -16.38 13.37 -9.39
C TYR A 139 -16.43 12.49 -10.65
N HIS A 140 -17.57 11.86 -10.93
CA HIS A 140 -17.77 10.99 -12.08
C HIS A 140 -17.30 11.68 -13.39
N PRO A 141 -16.49 11.00 -14.23
CA PRO A 141 -16.26 9.56 -14.24
C PRO A 141 -15.28 8.99 -13.22
N ALA A 142 -14.66 9.76 -12.32
CA ALA A 142 -13.81 9.16 -11.28
C ALA A 142 -14.63 8.30 -10.29
N ASP A 143 -14.03 7.19 -9.88
CA ASP A 143 -14.51 6.27 -8.84
C ASP A 143 -13.56 6.35 -7.64
N ILE A 144 -14.02 6.91 -6.54
CA ILE A 144 -13.25 7.05 -5.30
C ILE A 144 -13.72 5.98 -4.32
N ASN A 145 -12.79 5.18 -3.78
CA ASN A 145 -13.12 3.98 -3.03
C ASN A 145 -12.58 3.98 -1.59
N PHE A 146 -13.30 3.27 -0.70
CA PHE A 146 -12.89 2.98 0.67
C PHE A 146 -13.11 1.48 0.91
N TYR A 147 -12.03 0.70 0.74
CA TYR A 147 -11.99 -0.77 0.68
C TYR A 147 -12.74 -1.43 -0.50
N PRO A 148 -11.99 -2.00 -1.47
CA PRO A 148 -10.54 -1.88 -1.64
C PRO A 148 -10.12 -0.40 -1.83
N VAL A 149 -8.94 -0.03 -1.34
CA VAL A 149 -8.41 1.34 -1.44
C VAL A 149 -7.74 1.49 -2.81
N GLU A 150 -8.57 1.56 -3.84
CA GLU A 150 -8.16 1.65 -5.25
C GLU A 150 -9.08 2.64 -5.97
N SER A 151 -8.84 3.94 -5.76
CA SER A 151 -9.57 4.98 -6.49
C SER A 151 -9.03 5.09 -7.92
N ASN A 152 -9.92 5.30 -8.88
CA ASN A 152 -9.58 5.47 -10.28
C ASN A 152 -10.18 6.76 -10.83
N LEU A 153 -9.35 7.65 -11.38
CA LEU A 153 -9.85 8.87 -12.00
C LEU A 153 -10.48 8.62 -13.39
N ASN A 154 -10.38 7.40 -13.91
CA ASN A 154 -10.88 6.84 -15.18
C ASN A 154 -10.40 7.54 -16.46
N ILE A 155 -10.35 8.87 -16.47
CA ILE A 155 -9.79 9.69 -17.56
C ILE A 155 -8.26 9.70 -17.52
N TYR A 156 -7.69 9.73 -16.32
CA TYR A 156 -6.26 9.86 -16.11
C TYR A 156 -5.66 8.56 -15.62
N ARG A 157 -4.58 8.12 -16.25
CA ARG A 157 -3.88 6.88 -15.93
C ARG A 157 -2.58 7.18 -15.20
N PRO A 158 -2.33 6.60 -14.01
CA PRO A 158 -1.09 6.87 -13.26
C PRO A 158 0.18 6.38 -13.97
N TRP A 159 0.05 5.42 -14.90
CA TRP A 159 1.15 4.92 -15.74
C TRP A 159 1.38 5.71 -17.03
N VAL A 160 0.73 6.87 -17.20
CA VAL A 160 0.92 7.78 -18.35
C VAL A 160 1.38 9.14 -17.85
N SER A 161 2.63 9.52 -18.14
CA SER A 161 3.24 10.73 -17.61
C SER A 161 2.51 12.02 -18.03
N GLY A 162 1.95 12.03 -19.24
CA GLY A 162 1.13 13.15 -19.72
C GLY A 162 -0.19 13.33 -18.98
N ASP A 163 -0.75 12.25 -18.42
CA ASP A 163 -1.98 12.30 -17.64
C ASP A 163 -1.68 12.86 -16.23
N LEU A 164 -0.54 12.47 -15.63
CA LEU A 164 -0.08 12.99 -14.34
C LEU A 164 0.16 14.51 -14.32
N LEU A 165 0.53 15.12 -15.46
CA LEU A 165 0.69 16.57 -15.58
C LEU A 165 -0.62 17.31 -15.87
N LYS A 166 -1.66 16.61 -16.35
CA LYS A 166 -2.97 17.22 -16.66
C LYS A 166 -3.95 17.11 -15.51
N ALA A 167 -3.97 15.95 -14.85
CA ALA A 167 -4.89 15.66 -13.75
C ALA A 167 -4.92 16.74 -12.65
N PRO A 168 -3.80 17.37 -12.23
CA PRO A 168 -3.82 18.40 -11.18
C PRO A 168 -4.68 19.62 -11.52
N HIS A 169 -4.93 19.87 -12.82
CA HIS A 169 -5.73 20.99 -13.31
C HIS A 169 -7.16 20.61 -13.69
N ASP A 170 -7.55 19.34 -13.50
CA ASP A 170 -8.91 18.89 -13.73
C ASP A 170 -9.72 18.92 -12.43
N ASP A 171 -10.27 20.09 -12.15
CA ASP A 171 -11.14 20.32 -11.01
C ASP A 171 -12.48 19.58 -11.11
N THR A 172 -12.77 18.82 -12.17
CA THR A 172 -14.02 18.06 -12.35
C THR A 172 -13.90 16.63 -11.82
N VAL A 173 -12.79 15.95 -12.07
CA VAL A 173 -12.61 14.54 -11.71
C VAL A 173 -11.58 14.30 -10.62
N ASN A 174 -10.59 15.19 -10.46
CA ASN A 174 -9.49 14.95 -9.53
C ASN A 174 -9.86 15.39 -8.10
N VAL A 175 -10.38 14.46 -7.31
CA VAL A 175 -10.67 14.68 -5.89
C VAL A 175 -9.43 15.12 -5.09
N TYR A 176 -8.23 14.67 -5.48
CA TYR A 176 -7.00 14.99 -4.76
C TYR A 176 -6.66 16.48 -4.84
N ALA A 177 -7.11 17.21 -5.87
CA ALA A 177 -6.93 18.65 -5.93
C ALA A 177 -7.71 19.37 -4.82
N ASP A 178 -8.94 18.94 -4.56
CA ASP A 178 -9.76 19.48 -3.46
C ASP A 178 -9.18 19.07 -2.09
N ILE A 179 -8.71 17.83 -1.94
CA ILE A 179 -8.05 17.37 -0.72
C ILE A 179 -6.76 18.16 -0.44
N CYS A 180 -5.93 18.41 -1.46
CA CYS A 180 -4.72 19.23 -1.32
C CYS A 180 -5.07 20.64 -0.80
N ARG A 181 -6.07 21.28 -1.41
CA ARG A 181 -6.50 22.63 -1.01
C ARG A 181 -7.09 22.68 0.39
N GLN A 182 -7.83 21.65 0.80
CA GLN A 182 -8.56 21.63 2.07
C GLN A 182 -7.71 21.12 3.25
N LEU A 183 -6.75 20.23 3.01
CA LEU A 183 -5.92 19.63 4.07
C LEU A 183 -4.47 20.09 4.03
N VAL A 184 -3.83 20.15 2.85
CA VAL A 184 -2.39 20.40 2.74
C VAL A 184 -2.05 21.89 2.77
N PHE A 185 -2.80 22.72 2.03
CA PHE A 185 -2.53 24.16 1.98
C PHE A 185 -2.61 24.86 3.34
N PRO A 186 -3.61 24.59 4.21
CA PRO A 186 -3.62 25.17 5.55
C PRO A 186 -2.39 24.80 6.38
N ILE A 187 -1.92 23.55 6.27
CA ILE A 187 -0.71 23.09 6.98
C ILE A 187 0.52 23.86 6.48
N ILE A 188 0.66 24.09 5.17
CA ILE A 188 1.76 24.89 4.63
C ILE A 188 1.69 26.34 5.12
N GLU A 189 0.50 26.94 5.17
CA GLU A 189 0.29 28.31 5.63
C GLU A 189 0.65 28.50 7.12
N ASP A 190 0.30 27.51 7.94
CA ASP A 190 0.57 27.50 9.38
C ASP A 190 2.05 27.18 9.67
N GLU A 191 2.58 26.12 9.06
CA GLU A 191 3.89 25.58 9.39
C GLU A 191 5.02 26.32 8.67
N LYS A 192 4.75 26.89 7.49
CA LYS A 192 5.71 27.60 6.62
C LYS A 192 6.99 26.80 6.36
N PRO A 193 6.89 25.57 5.81
CA PRO A 193 8.05 24.74 5.53
C PRO A 193 8.91 25.35 4.42
N ASP A 194 10.21 25.11 4.48
CA ASP A 194 11.14 25.45 3.39
C ASP A 194 11.28 24.30 2.38
N LEU A 195 11.04 23.06 2.84
CA LEU A 195 11.13 21.83 2.07
C LEU A 195 9.87 21.01 2.31
N VAL A 196 9.23 20.55 1.24
CA VAL A 196 8.16 19.55 1.29
C VAL A 196 8.67 18.26 0.66
N GLY A 197 8.66 17.18 1.43
CA GLY A 197 8.96 15.82 0.98
C GLY A 197 7.69 14.99 0.83
N ILE A 198 7.42 14.44 -0.35
CA ILE A 198 6.24 13.60 -0.61
C ILE A 198 6.69 12.15 -0.85
N SER A 199 6.27 11.24 0.02
CA SER A 199 6.60 9.81 -0.08
C SER A 199 5.53 9.07 -0.87
N ILE A 200 5.84 8.64 -2.09
CA ILE A 200 4.94 7.92 -2.99
C ILE A 200 5.36 6.45 -3.00
N GLY A 201 4.60 5.61 -2.30
CA GLY A 201 4.92 4.20 -2.05
C GLY A 201 4.40 3.25 -3.12
N THR A 202 3.23 3.52 -3.70
CA THR A 202 2.53 2.61 -4.63
C THR A 202 2.22 3.29 -5.98
N PRO A 203 1.95 2.51 -7.05
CA PRO A 203 1.53 3.08 -8.35
C PRO A 203 0.31 3.98 -8.27
N VAL A 204 -0.71 3.61 -7.49
CA VAL A 204 -1.97 4.37 -7.38
C VAL A 204 -1.75 5.74 -6.71
N GLN A 205 -0.77 5.84 -5.81
CA GLN A 205 -0.37 7.10 -5.18
C GLN A 205 0.33 8.10 -6.11
N LEU A 206 0.74 7.71 -7.33
CA LEU A 206 1.33 8.65 -8.28
C LEU A 206 0.38 9.80 -8.61
N MET A 207 -0.91 9.50 -8.75
CA MET A 207 -1.92 10.50 -9.11
C MET A 207 -2.09 11.55 -8.00
N SER A 208 -2.26 11.10 -6.76
CA SER A 208 -2.42 11.98 -5.60
C SER A 208 -1.12 12.72 -5.27
N GLY A 209 0.02 12.01 -5.27
CA GLY A 209 1.34 12.58 -4.99
C GLY A 209 1.78 13.65 -5.98
N VAL A 210 1.63 13.43 -7.29
CA VAL A 210 1.96 14.43 -8.32
C VAL A 210 0.95 15.59 -8.32
N THR A 211 -0.33 15.32 -8.04
CA THR A 211 -1.32 16.40 -7.82
C THR A 211 -0.88 17.32 -6.68
N PHE A 212 -0.50 16.75 -5.53
CA PHE A 212 -0.06 17.55 -4.40
C PHE A 212 1.20 18.34 -4.74
N SER A 213 2.22 17.69 -5.29
CA SER A 213 3.49 18.34 -5.60
C SER A 213 3.30 19.52 -6.57
N THR A 214 2.48 19.33 -7.62
CA THR A 214 2.19 20.34 -8.65
C THR A 214 1.46 21.53 -8.05
N LEU A 215 0.36 21.30 -7.32
CA LEU A 215 -0.43 22.38 -6.72
C LEU A 215 0.36 23.16 -5.65
N ILE A 216 1.25 22.48 -4.91
CA ILE A 216 2.16 23.13 -3.96
C ILE A 216 3.16 24.01 -4.71
N LYS A 217 3.83 23.51 -5.76
CA LYS A 217 4.78 24.31 -6.56
C LYS A 217 4.14 25.53 -7.21
N GLU A 218 2.89 25.41 -7.69
CA GLU A 218 2.18 26.52 -8.30
C GLU A 218 1.78 27.60 -7.29
N LYS A 219 1.33 27.21 -6.10
CA LYS A 219 0.89 28.16 -5.07
C LYS A 219 2.05 28.74 -4.26
N TYR A 220 3.10 27.95 -4.01
CA TYR A 220 4.23 28.27 -3.16
C TYR A 220 5.56 27.98 -3.88
N PRO A 221 5.89 28.73 -4.94
CA PRO A 221 7.06 28.45 -5.80
C PRO A 221 8.41 28.50 -5.07
N GLU A 222 8.47 29.21 -3.93
CA GLU A 222 9.65 29.33 -3.06
C GLU A 222 9.95 28.08 -2.23
N ILE A 223 8.96 27.21 -2.03
CA ILE A 223 9.15 25.95 -1.30
C ILE A 223 9.85 24.97 -2.24
N HIS A 224 10.93 24.36 -1.76
CA HIS A 224 11.54 23.23 -2.47
C HIS A 224 10.66 22.01 -2.29
N VAL A 225 10.20 21.40 -3.38
CA VAL A 225 9.39 20.18 -3.35
C VAL A 225 10.25 19.01 -3.84
N THR A 226 10.37 17.99 -3.01
CA THR A 226 11.04 16.74 -3.37
C THR A 226 10.05 15.58 -3.27
N VAL A 227 10.12 14.65 -4.22
CA VAL A 227 9.33 13.41 -4.18
C VAL A 227 10.24 12.21 -4.04
N GLY A 228 9.78 11.18 -3.36
CA GLY A 228 10.53 9.94 -3.16
C GLY A 228 9.61 8.75 -2.91
N GLY A 229 10.17 7.65 -2.42
CA GLY A 229 9.44 6.41 -2.16
C GLY A 229 9.71 5.32 -3.19
N ASN A 230 9.18 4.12 -2.92
CA ASN A 230 9.51 2.92 -3.69
C ASN A 230 9.14 3.08 -5.17
N ILE A 231 7.97 3.65 -5.46
CA ILE A 231 7.53 3.75 -6.85
C ILE A 231 8.34 4.76 -7.66
N ILE A 232 8.74 5.86 -7.02
CA ILE A 232 9.63 6.87 -7.63
C ILE A 232 11.00 6.26 -7.91
N THR A 233 11.50 5.41 -7.00
CA THR A 233 12.76 4.69 -7.19
C THR A 233 12.73 3.76 -8.39
N ARG A 234 11.61 3.06 -8.59
CA ARG A 234 11.38 2.15 -9.71
C ARG A 234 11.15 2.87 -11.04
N LEU A 235 10.70 4.12 -11.00
CA LEU A 235 10.49 5.00 -12.15
C LEU A 235 11.62 6.00 -12.39
N ARG A 236 12.76 5.86 -11.70
CA ARG A 236 13.85 6.85 -11.72
C ARG A 236 14.36 7.11 -13.14
N GLU A 237 14.46 6.08 -13.98
CA GLU A 237 15.00 6.18 -15.34
C GLU A 237 14.01 6.84 -16.29
N GLU A 238 12.72 6.66 -16.03
CA GLU A 238 11.61 7.30 -16.73
C GLU A 238 11.57 8.78 -16.37
N PHE A 239 11.61 9.13 -15.08
CA PHE A 239 11.61 10.53 -14.65
C PHE A 239 12.83 11.30 -15.16
N GLN A 240 14.02 10.68 -15.24
CA GLN A 240 15.21 11.31 -15.84
C GLN A 240 14.98 11.80 -17.28
N LYS A 241 14.10 11.13 -18.02
CA LYS A 241 13.76 11.45 -19.42
C LYS A 241 12.60 12.46 -19.54
N LYS A 242 12.07 12.94 -18.41
CA LYS A 242 10.86 13.76 -18.33
C LYS A 242 11.14 15.09 -17.63
N GLU A 243 12.03 15.88 -18.24
CA GLU A 243 12.46 17.18 -17.73
C GLU A 243 11.29 18.13 -17.39
N GLN A 244 10.14 17.98 -18.06
CA GLN A 244 8.96 18.80 -17.86
C GLN A 244 8.34 18.67 -16.46
N PHE A 245 8.63 17.61 -15.70
CA PHE A 245 8.20 17.49 -14.30
C PHE A 245 9.04 18.41 -13.39
N PHE A 246 10.32 18.62 -13.72
CA PHE A 246 11.25 19.35 -12.86
C PHE A 246 11.05 20.88 -12.98
N GLY A 247 10.61 21.48 -11.89
CA GLY A 247 10.21 22.89 -11.79
C GLY A 247 8.72 23.13 -12.06
N THR A 248 7.99 22.12 -12.57
CA THR A 248 6.53 22.18 -12.77
C THR A 248 5.81 21.44 -11.64
N ALA A 249 6.13 20.16 -11.46
CA ALA A 249 5.52 19.29 -10.47
C ALA A 249 6.36 19.21 -9.18
N PHE A 250 7.69 19.21 -9.28
CA PHE A 250 8.61 19.14 -8.14
C PHE A 250 10.01 19.62 -8.56
N ASP A 251 10.87 19.94 -7.60
CA ASP A 251 12.23 20.45 -7.87
C ASP A 251 13.27 19.33 -7.93
N SER A 252 13.03 18.22 -7.23
CA SER A 252 13.95 17.09 -7.15
C SER A 252 13.25 15.77 -6.83
N ILE A 253 13.98 14.67 -7.01
CA ILE A 253 13.61 13.33 -6.60
C ILE A 253 14.68 12.78 -5.67
N ILE A 254 14.28 12.15 -4.57
CA ILE A 254 15.14 11.25 -3.78
C ILE A 254 14.75 9.80 -4.12
N PHE A 255 15.67 9.04 -4.71
CA PHE A 255 15.47 7.64 -5.10
C PHE A 255 16.26 6.69 -4.18
N TYR A 256 15.82 5.44 -4.04
CA TYR A 256 16.29 4.50 -3.02
C TYR A 256 16.03 5.01 -1.59
N GLU A 257 16.96 4.77 -0.67
CA GLU A 257 16.86 5.13 0.74
C GLU A 257 17.06 6.64 0.91
N GLY A 258 16.21 7.26 1.72
CA GLY A 258 16.06 8.72 1.77
C GLY A 258 16.44 9.35 3.10
N GLU A 259 16.72 8.55 4.12
CA GLU A 259 16.92 8.95 5.51
C GLU A 259 18.02 10.01 5.67
N HIS A 260 19.25 9.74 5.23
CA HIS A 260 20.32 10.74 5.20
C HIS A 260 20.28 11.65 3.95
N PRO A 261 19.93 11.17 2.74
CA PRO A 261 19.81 12.04 1.57
C PRO A 261 18.91 13.26 1.77
N ILE A 262 17.79 13.14 2.49
CA ILE A 262 16.93 14.30 2.76
C ILE A 262 17.57 15.28 3.75
N VAL A 263 18.33 14.80 4.75
CA VAL A 263 19.15 15.65 5.63
C VAL A 263 20.14 16.44 4.78
N TRP A 264 20.89 15.76 3.92
CA TRP A 264 21.90 16.40 3.06
C TRP A 264 21.29 17.33 2.01
N LEU A 265 20.07 17.06 1.55
CA LEU A 265 19.30 18.00 0.73
C LEU A 265 19.01 19.30 1.51
N THR A 266 18.57 19.21 2.77
CA THR A 266 18.36 20.42 3.59
C THR A 266 19.65 21.21 3.80
N GLU A 267 20.79 20.55 4.01
CA GLU A 267 22.11 21.19 4.09
C GLU A 267 22.48 21.89 2.79
N ALA A 268 22.16 21.29 1.64
CA ALA A 268 22.43 21.86 0.33
C ALA A 268 21.57 23.12 0.07
N LEU A 269 20.30 23.09 0.46
CA LEU A 269 19.40 24.25 0.40
C LEU A 269 19.81 25.38 1.37
N ASP A 270 20.52 25.05 2.45
CA ASP A 270 21.15 26.00 3.36
C ASP A 270 22.52 26.53 2.86
N GLY A 271 23.03 26.02 1.73
CA GLY A 271 24.35 26.36 1.20
C GLY A 271 25.54 25.76 1.97
N LYS A 272 25.29 24.79 2.86
CA LYS A 272 26.33 24.09 3.65
C LYS A 272 26.92 22.89 2.92
N ARG A 273 26.21 22.41 1.90
CA ARG A 273 26.61 21.32 1.00
C ARG A 273 26.33 21.74 -0.44
N LYS A 274 27.04 21.17 -1.41
CA LYS A 274 26.69 21.35 -2.82
C LYS A 274 25.59 20.37 -3.22
N MET A 275 24.68 20.77 -4.09
CA MET A 275 23.61 19.90 -4.58
C MET A 275 24.16 18.62 -5.27
N GLU A 276 25.31 18.72 -5.94
CA GLU A 276 26.00 17.57 -6.58
C GLU A 276 26.53 16.51 -5.59
N ASP A 277 26.68 16.88 -4.32
CA ASP A 277 27.19 16.02 -3.24
C ASP A 277 26.05 15.40 -2.40
N VAL A 278 24.79 15.60 -2.79
CA VAL A 278 23.63 14.94 -2.19
C VAL A 278 23.40 13.63 -2.94
N PRO A 279 23.73 12.46 -2.36
CA PRO A 279 23.51 11.19 -3.04
C PRO A 279 22.02 10.91 -3.20
N ASN A 280 21.68 9.93 -4.03
CA ASN A 280 20.30 9.50 -4.27
C ASN A 280 19.39 10.62 -4.81
N LEU A 281 19.97 11.71 -5.33
CA LEU A 281 19.22 12.88 -5.81
C LEU A 281 19.19 12.94 -7.33
N ILE A 282 18.01 13.21 -7.88
CA ILE A 282 17.82 13.66 -9.27
C ILE A 282 17.25 15.07 -9.20
N TYR A 283 17.86 16.02 -9.90
CA TYR A 283 17.38 17.40 -9.89
C TYR A 283 17.73 18.10 -11.21
N ARG A 284 17.08 19.25 -11.44
CA ARG A 284 17.34 20.10 -12.60
C ARG A 284 18.39 21.15 -12.24
N GLU A 285 19.49 21.16 -12.99
CA GLU A 285 20.55 22.16 -12.87
C GLU A 285 20.09 23.52 -13.43
N GLU A 286 20.79 24.59 -13.07
CA GLU A 286 20.53 25.96 -13.57
C GLU A 286 20.64 26.07 -15.10
N ASN A 287 21.48 25.22 -15.72
CA ASN A 287 21.64 25.13 -17.17
C ASN A 287 20.46 24.42 -17.87
N GLY A 288 19.49 23.91 -17.10
CA GLY A 288 18.32 23.19 -17.57
C GLY A 288 18.46 21.66 -17.63
N ASN A 289 19.66 21.11 -17.48
CA ASN A 289 19.92 19.67 -17.57
C ASN A 289 19.42 18.91 -16.34
N ILE A 290 18.98 17.68 -16.54
CA ILE A 290 18.68 16.75 -15.44
C ILE A 290 19.97 16.07 -15.01
N ARG A 291 20.35 16.26 -13.74
CA ARG A 291 21.48 15.60 -13.10
C ARG A 291 21.00 14.45 -12.23
N VAL A 292 21.72 13.34 -12.30
CA VAL A 292 21.57 12.18 -11.41
C VAL A 292 22.85 12.07 -10.60
N ASN A 293 22.74 12.19 -9.28
CA ASN A 293 23.88 12.04 -8.39
C ASN A 293 24.16 10.57 -8.07
N ASN A 294 25.32 10.33 -7.44
CA ASN A 294 25.74 9.00 -7.01
C ASN A 294 24.76 8.37 -6.01
N THR A 295 24.75 7.04 -5.92
CA THR A 295 23.91 6.32 -4.98
C THR A 295 24.54 6.21 -3.59
N TYR A 296 23.69 6.12 -2.57
CA TYR A 296 24.06 5.88 -1.18
C TYR A 296 23.10 4.87 -0.55
N GLN A 297 23.61 4.06 0.37
CA GLN A 297 22.86 3.10 1.15
C GLN A 297 23.02 3.42 2.62
N GLU A 298 21.92 3.31 3.34
CA GLU A 298 21.88 3.43 4.78
C GLU A 298 22.62 2.29 5.46
N LYS A 299 23.22 2.60 6.60
CA LYS A 299 23.69 1.57 7.50
C LYS A 299 22.57 1.24 8.45
N VAL A 300 21.85 0.15 8.20
CA VAL A 300 20.62 -0.21 8.95
C VAL A 300 20.81 -0.28 10.46
N ASN A 301 22.02 -0.60 10.94
CA ASN A 301 22.36 -0.66 12.37
C ASN A 301 22.65 0.72 13.00
N GLU A 302 22.83 1.76 12.20
CA GLU A 302 23.03 3.15 12.65
C GLU A 302 21.72 3.96 12.57
N LEU A 303 20.64 3.40 12.01
CA LEU A 303 19.36 4.09 11.92
C LEU A 303 18.60 4.07 13.26
N PRO A 304 18.08 5.22 13.73
CA PRO A 304 17.26 5.28 14.94
C PRO A 304 15.93 4.51 14.77
N PRO A 305 15.23 4.18 15.87
CA PRO A 305 13.85 3.73 15.77
C PRO A 305 12.98 4.81 15.09
N PRO A 306 11.97 4.43 14.29
CA PRO A 306 11.07 5.38 13.64
C PRO A 306 10.36 6.27 14.66
N ASP A 307 10.16 7.54 14.31
CA ASP A 307 9.53 8.54 15.17
C ASP A 307 8.07 8.76 14.74
N PHE A 308 7.13 8.31 15.56
CA PHE A 308 5.69 8.43 15.30
C PHE A 308 5.06 9.68 15.93
N ASP A 309 5.84 10.59 16.51
CA ASP A 309 5.30 11.81 17.08
C ASP A 309 4.74 12.75 16.01
N GLY A 310 3.49 13.16 16.18
CA GLY A 310 2.70 13.91 15.20
C GLY A 310 1.76 13.05 14.33
N ILE A 311 1.81 11.72 14.44
CA ILE A 311 0.86 10.83 13.74
C ILE A 311 -0.54 10.91 14.39
N PRO A 312 -1.63 11.09 13.61
CA PRO A 312 -2.99 11.24 14.12
C PRO A 312 -3.63 9.88 14.42
N TRP A 313 -3.19 9.22 15.49
CA TRP A 313 -3.61 7.87 15.86
C TRP A 313 -5.14 7.68 15.94
N GLU A 314 -5.86 8.71 16.36
CA GLU A 314 -7.32 8.74 16.49
C GLU A 314 -8.07 8.73 15.16
N LYS A 315 -7.39 9.01 14.03
CA LYS A 315 -8.00 9.02 12.70
C LYS A 315 -7.93 7.67 11.99
N TYR A 316 -7.02 6.77 12.39
CA TYR A 316 -6.93 5.45 11.77
C TYR A 316 -8.20 4.64 12.04
N PHE A 317 -8.64 3.85 11.06
CA PHE A 317 -9.83 3.00 11.14
C PHE A 317 -9.50 1.68 11.83
N SER A 318 -9.01 1.80 13.05
CA SER A 318 -8.53 0.71 13.91
C SER A 318 -8.83 1.05 15.37
N PRO A 319 -9.31 0.10 16.20
CA PRO A 319 -9.51 0.32 17.63
C PRO A 319 -8.20 0.33 18.43
N GLU A 320 -7.11 -0.15 17.83
CA GLU A 320 -5.80 -0.29 18.47
C GLU A 320 -4.72 0.38 17.63
N ARG A 321 -3.65 0.84 18.29
CA ARG A 321 -2.49 1.41 17.60
C ARG A 321 -1.63 0.29 17.01
N LEU A 322 -1.53 0.28 15.69
CA LEU A 322 -0.71 -0.65 14.92
C LEU A 322 0.59 0.06 14.51
N VAL A 323 1.72 -0.42 15.02
CA VAL A 323 3.03 0.19 14.77
C VAL A 323 3.78 -0.61 13.70
N PRO A 324 3.97 -0.07 12.47
CA PRO A 324 4.83 -0.70 11.50
C PRO A 324 6.29 -0.63 11.97
N TYR A 325 7.04 -1.69 11.72
CA TYR A 325 8.47 -1.76 12.01
C TYR A 325 9.16 -2.55 10.91
N LEU A 326 10.35 -2.13 10.54
CA LEU A 326 11.13 -2.76 9.47
C LEU A 326 12.51 -3.12 10.02
N GLY A 327 12.71 -4.42 10.29
CA GLY A 327 13.96 -4.94 10.86
C GLY A 327 15.05 -5.17 9.81
N THR A 328 14.67 -5.24 8.53
CA THR A 328 15.56 -5.53 7.40
C THR A 328 15.35 -4.56 6.23
N ARG A 329 16.29 -4.55 5.29
CA ARG A 329 16.18 -3.86 4.00
C ARG A 329 16.45 -4.89 2.90
N GLY A 330 15.60 -4.93 1.89
CA GLY A 330 15.64 -5.96 0.84
C GLY A 330 15.13 -7.33 1.32
N CYS A 331 15.45 -8.38 0.57
CA CYS A 331 14.97 -9.74 0.83
C CYS A 331 16.16 -10.71 0.84
N TYR A 332 16.30 -11.49 1.93
CA TYR A 332 17.42 -12.44 2.09
C TYR A 332 17.46 -13.53 1.02
N TRP A 333 16.33 -13.79 0.36
CA TRP A 333 16.26 -14.75 -0.73
C TRP A 333 16.71 -14.17 -2.06
N GLY A 334 16.22 -12.98 -2.44
CA GLY A 334 16.67 -12.22 -3.62
C GLY A 334 16.51 -12.87 -5.01
N GLU A 335 16.14 -14.14 -5.13
CA GLU A 335 16.25 -14.91 -6.39
C GLU A 335 14.92 -15.14 -7.13
N CYS A 336 13.78 -14.76 -6.55
CA CYS A 336 12.46 -14.98 -7.14
C CYS A 336 12.33 -14.33 -8.52
N THR A 337 12.05 -15.08 -9.58
CA THR A 337 12.09 -14.55 -10.95
C THR A 337 10.92 -13.63 -11.28
N PHE A 338 9.78 -13.76 -10.59
CA PHE A 338 8.61 -12.90 -10.76
C PHE A 338 8.69 -11.58 -9.99
N CYS A 339 9.59 -11.48 -9.01
CA CYS A 339 9.59 -10.39 -8.04
C CYS A 339 10.43 -9.21 -8.55
N ASP A 340 9.90 -8.00 -8.39
CA ASP A 340 10.56 -6.75 -8.79
C ASP A 340 10.95 -5.88 -7.58
N HIS A 341 10.68 -6.33 -6.35
CA HIS A 341 10.99 -5.58 -5.12
C HIS A 341 12.48 -5.24 -5.04
N GLY A 342 13.35 -6.10 -5.56
CA GLY A 342 14.79 -5.85 -5.65
C GLY A 342 15.15 -4.56 -6.41
N ALA A 343 14.31 -4.09 -7.33
CA ALA A 343 14.53 -2.83 -8.06
C ALA A 343 14.43 -1.58 -7.16
N GLY A 344 13.79 -1.70 -5.99
CA GLY A 344 13.69 -0.65 -4.99
C GLY A 344 14.89 -0.55 -4.05
N TYR A 345 15.87 -1.46 -4.14
CA TYR A 345 17.05 -1.49 -3.29
C TYR A 345 18.34 -1.48 -4.12
N ILE A 346 19.42 -0.98 -3.52
CA ILE A 346 20.75 -1.05 -4.14
C ILE A 346 21.42 -2.39 -3.78
N ASP A 347 21.32 -2.82 -2.52
CA ASP A 347 21.82 -4.11 -2.01
C ASP A 347 20.67 -5.09 -1.82
N GLN A 348 20.95 -6.39 -1.99
CA GLN A 348 19.91 -7.42 -1.91
C GLN A 348 19.34 -7.63 -0.50
N PHE A 349 20.16 -7.57 0.56
CA PHE A 349 19.67 -7.80 1.93
C PHE A 349 20.60 -7.25 3.03
N ARG A 350 20.01 -6.52 3.98
CA ARG A 350 20.66 -6.06 5.23
C ARG A 350 19.68 -6.22 6.39
N ALA A 351 20.18 -6.55 7.59
CA ALA A 351 19.34 -6.73 8.78
C ALA A 351 19.93 -5.98 9.99
N LYS A 352 19.04 -5.41 10.81
CA LYS A 352 19.39 -4.91 12.14
C LYS A 352 19.84 -6.07 13.03
N HIS A 353 20.72 -5.79 13.98
CA HIS A 353 21.06 -6.74 15.03
C HIS A 353 19.83 -7.04 15.91
N ALA A 354 19.74 -8.28 16.42
CA ALA A 354 18.54 -8.73 17.14
C ALA A 354 18.32 -7.95 18.44
N ASP A 355 19.38 -7.60 19.16
CA ASP A 355 19.36 -6.74 20.34
C ASP A 355 18.89 -5.32 20.02
N GLN A 356 19.33 -4.75 18.89
CA GLN A 356 18.82 -3.46 18.40
C GLN A 356 17.32 -3.54 18.11
N ILE A 357 16.84 -4.60 17.45
CA ILE A 357 15.42 -4.79 17.18
C ILE A 357 14.63 -4.85 18.49
N ILE A 358 15.10 -5.59 19.50
CA ILE A 358 14.44 -5.66 20.81
C ILE A 358 14.39 -4.27 21.48
N SER A 359 15.51 -3.53 21.47
CA SER A 359 15.57 -2.16 22.01
C SER A 359 14.60 -1.20 21.30
N ASP A 360 14.53 -1.27 19.97
CA ASP A 360 13.60 -0.46 19.17
C ASP A 360 12.15 -0.78 19.55
N LEU A 361 11.79 -2.06 19.68
CA LEU A 361 10.43 -2.47 20.04
C LEU A 361 10.06 -2.06 21.47
N GLU A 362 10.99 -2.16 22.43
CA GLU A 362 10.78 -1.67 23.81
C GLU A 362 10.53 -0.15 23.83
N HIS A 363 11.31 0.60 23.06
CA HIS A 363 11.15 2.03 22.90
C HIS A 363 9.79 2.38 22.27
N LEU A 364 9.48 1.80 21.11
CA LEU A 364 8.26 2.06 20.35
C LEU A 364 7.00 1.67 21.13
N LYS A 365 7.03 0.55 21.85
CA LYS A 365 5.92 0.12 22.72
C LYS A 365 5.54 1.23 23.70
N LYS A 366 6.56 1.84 24.33
CA LYS A 366 6.37 2.92 25.29
C LYS A 366 5.99 4.23 24.62
N ALA A 367 6.71 4.62 23.57
CA ALA A 367 6.52 5.90 22.88
C ALA A 367 5.15 5.99 22.21
N CYS A 368 4.73 4.92 21.53
CA CYS A 368 3.45 4.87 20.84
C CYS A 368 2.30 4.41 21.74
N ASN A 369 2.57 3.95 22.98
CA ASN A 369 1.60 3.27 23.84
C ASN A 369 0.83 2.18 23.07
N ALA A 370 1.57 1.31 22.38
CA ALA A 370 1.04 0.32 21.46
C ALA A 370 1.48 -1.09 21.87
N LYS A 371 0.63 -2.08 21.58
CA LYS A 371 0.96 -3.50 21.79
C LYS A 371 1.07 -4.27 20.49
N HIS A 372 0.66 -3.70 19.36
CA HIS A 372 0.54 -4.41 18.10
C HIS A 372 1.55 -3.90 17.09
N PHE A 373 2.37 -4.80 16.58
CA PHE A 373 3.48 -4.49 15.68
C PHE A 373 3.33 -5.20 14.35
N LEU A 374 3.48 -4.46 13.26
CA LEU A 374 3.47 -4.97 11.90
C LEU A 374 4.91 -5.00 11.41
N PHE A 375 5.54 -6.17 11.34
CA PHE A 375 6.82 -6.27 10.64
C PHE A 375 6.55 -6.17 9.13
N THR A 376 7.08 -5.12 8.52
CA THR A 376 6.87 -4.78 7.11
C THR A 376 8.03 -5.24 6.22
N ASP A 377 8.83 -6.18 6.72
CA ASP A 377 9.94 -6.81 6.00
C ASP A 377 9.42 -7.55 4.75
N GLU A 378 10.16 -7.45 3.63
CA GLU A 378 9.79 -8.08 2.33
C GLU A 378 9.57 -9.59 2.47
N SER A 379 10.42 -10.23 3.28
CA SER A 379 10.22 -11.57 3.79
C SER A 379 11.04 -11.70 5.07
N PHE A 380 10.36 -12.03 6.17
CA PHE A 380 11.01 -12.16 7.46
C PHE A 380 12.08 -13.26 7.41
N PRO A 381 13.34 -12.99 7.81
CA PRO A 381 14.40 -13.99 7.71
C PRO A 381 14.19 -15.13 8.71
N PRO A 382 14.40 -16.40 8.32
CA PRO A 382 14.33 -17.54 9.24
C PRO A 382 15.32 -17.40 10.41
N ALA A 383 16.48 -16.79 10.19
CA ALA A 383 17.44 -16.50 11.24
C ALA A 383 16.90 -15.53 12.31
N LEU A 384 16.11 -14.53 11.93
CA LEU A 384 15.45 -13.62 12.87
C LEU A 384 14.24 -14.31 13.53
N PHE A 385 13.49 -15.12 12.79
CA PHE A 385 12.38 -15.92 13.32
C PHE A 385 12.83 -16.89 14.44
N LYS A 386 14.05 -17.43 14.36
CA LYS A 386 14.64 -18.26 15.43
C LYS A 386 15.20 -17.44 16.61
N LYS A 387 15.72 -16.23 16.36
CA LYS A 387 16.47 -15.44 17.36
C LYS A 387 15.61 -14.48 18.17
N LEU A 388 14.64 -13.81 17.55
CA LEU A 388 13.86 -12.76 18.20
C LEU A 388 12.84 -13.30 19.22
N PRO A 389 12.05 -14.35 18.93
CA PRO A 389 11.06 -14.82 19.88
C PRO A 389 11.60 -15.20 21.27
N PRO A 390 12.72 -15.93 21.40
CA PRO A 390 13.33 -16.18 22.70
C PRO A 390 13.66 -14.90 23.49
N LEU A 391 14.25 -13.90 22.82
CA LEU A 391 14.61 -12.62 23.45
C LEU A 391 13.37 -11.83 23.89
N MET A 392 12.31 -11.82 23.07
CA MET A 392 11.04 -11.19 23.39
C MET A 392 10.37 -11.84 24.62
N VAL A 393 10.43 -13.18 24.72
CA VAL A 393 9.91 -13.94 25.87
C VAL A 393 10.74 -13.66 27.12
N GLU A 394 12.08 -13.72 27.02
CA GLU A 394 13.00 -13.45 28.14
C GLU A 394 12.77 -12.04 28.73
N LYS A 395 12.56 -11.05 27.87
CA LYS A 395 12.31 -9.65 28.26
C LYS A 395 10.87 -9.40 28.70
N ASN A 396 9.97 -10.38 28.56
CA ASN A 396 8.53 -10.22 28.75
C ASN A 396 8.00 -8.99 27.98
N LEU A 397 8.38 -8.88 26.70
CA LEU A 397 8.12 -7.70 25.89
C LEU A 397 6.63 -7.39 25.79
N GLY A 398 5.76 -8.41 25.83
CA GLY A 398 4.31 -8.25 25.96
C GLY A 398 3.67 -7.46 24.81
N ILE A 399 4.09 -7.78 23.59
CA ILE A 399 3.54 -7.26 22.34
C ILE A 399 2.89 -8.40 21.54
N TYR A 400 2.12 -8.06 20.51
CA TYR A 400 1.68 -8.94 19.46
C TYR A 400 2.30 -8.53 18.14
N TRP A 401 2.63 -9.48 17.29
CA TRP A 401 3.24 -9.18 15.99
C TRP A 401 2.80 -10.10 14.86
N THR A 402 2.94 -9.57 13.64
CA THR A 402 2.64 -10.22 12.36
C THR A 402 3.72 -9.86 11.34
N THR A 403 3.95 -10.74 10.36
CA THR A 403 4.93 -10.50 9.27
C THR A 403 4.57 -11.30 8.02
N LEU A 404 5.19 -10.93 6.89
CA LEU A 404 5.31 -11.78 5.72
C LEU A 404 6.52 -12.70 5.88
N ILE A 405 6.41 -13.96 5.46
CA ILE A 405 7.48 -14.94 5.56
C ILE A 405 7.37 -15.98 4.43
N ARG A 406 8.48 -16.61 4.06
CA ARG A 406 8.48 -17.77 3.16
C ARG A 406 8.17 -19.06 3.91
N PHE A 407 7.79 -20.09 3.17
CA PHE A 407 7.92 -21.46 3.67
C PHE A 407 9.39 -21.83 3.74
N GLU A 408 9.80 -22.38 4.87
CA GLU A 408 11.21 -22.50 5.24
C GLU A 408 11.49 -23.92 5.74
N SER A 409 12.33 -24.65 5.00
CA SER A 409 12.84 -25.96 5.44
C SER A 409 13.70 -25.89 6.69
N SER A 410 14.10 -24.67 7.08
CA SER A 410 14.82 -24.41 8.32
C SER A 410 13.89 -24.23 9.52
N LEU A 411 12.57 -24.20 9.37
CA LEU A 411 11.60 -23.94 10.46
C LEU A 411 10.72 -25.17 10.75
N LEU A 412 11.34 -26.34 10.91
CA LEU A 412 10.63 -27.61 11.13
C LEU A 412 10.50 -27.98 12.61
N GLU A 413 11.28 -27.35 13.49
CA GLU A 413 11.33 -27.70 14.90
C GLU A 413 10.14 -27.09 15.68
N PRO A 414 9.31 -27.90 16.38
CA PRO A 414 8.13 -27.41 17.12
C PRO A 414 8.45 -26.33 18.16
N GLU A 415 9.61 -26.39 18.80
CA GLU A 415 10.01 -25.45 19.85
C GLU A 415 10.16 -24.01 19.32
N VAL A 416 10.55 -23.86 18.04
CA VAL A 416 10.65 -22.53 17.40
C VAL A 416 9.27 -21.89 17.29
N TRP A 417 8.25 -22.69 16.95
CA TRP A 417 6.87 -22.25 16.84
C TRP A 417 6.23 -21.95 18.20
N ASP A 418 6.53 -22.76 19.22
CA ASP A 418 6.10 -22.51 20.59
C ASP A 418 6.63 -21.17 21.10
N LEU A 419 7.91 -20.88 20.85
CA LEU A 419 8.54 -19.61 21.21
C LEU A 419 7.98 -18.44 20.40
N ALA A 420 7.72 -18.62 19.10
CA ALA A 420 7.06 -17.60 18.27
C ALA A 420 5.67 -17.24 18.81
N ALA A 421 4.85 -18.22 19.16
CA ALA A 421 3.54 -17.96 19.76
C ALA A 421 3.66 -17.29 21.14
N GLN A 422 4.57 -17.74 22.00
CA GLN A 422 4.81 -17.15 23.32
C GLN A 422 5.32 -15.70 23.24
N SER A 423 6.10 -15.35 22.22
CA SER A 423 6.59 -13.98 22.01
C SER A 423 5.52 -13.00 21.52
N GLY A 424 4.35 -13.51 21.12
CA GLY A 424 3.24 -12.71 20.61
C GLY A 424 3.00 -12.80 19.11
N CYS A 425 3.65 -13.71 18.38
CA CYS A 425 3.31 -13.94 16.97
C CYS A 425 1.87 -14.44 16.87
N ARG A 426 1.03 -13.82 16.05
CA ARG A 426 -0.38 -14.22 15.91
C ARG A 426 -0.83 -14.49 14.49
N SER A 427 -0.15 -13.94 13.49
CA SER A 427 -0.46 -14.21 12.09
C SER A 427 0.78 -14.14 11.22
N LEU A 428 0.87 -15.02 10.23
CA LEU A 428 1.94 -15.08 9.24
C LEU A 428 1.35 -15.15 7.83
N TYR A 429 1.97 -14.40 6.93
CA TYR A 429 1.59 -14.31 5.52
C TYR A 429 2.63 -15.05 4.70
N PHE A 430 2.25 -16.22 4.19
CA PHE A 430 3.12 -17.14 3.47
C PHE A 430 2.93 -17.00 1.97
N GLY A 431 3.98 -16.63 1.25
CA GLY A 431 3.95 -16.74 -0.21
C GLY A 431 4.23 -18.17 -0.66
N LEU A 432 3.21 -18.88 -1.15
CA LEU A 432 3.32 -20.19 -1.80
C LEU A 432 3.72 -20.03 -3.28
N GLU A 433 3.06 -19.10 -3.97
CA GLU A 433 3.07 -18.87 -5.42
C GLU A 433 2.52 -20.04 -6.25
N SER A 434 3.11 -21.22 -6.12
CA SER A 434 2.69 -22.44 -6.81
C SER A 434 3.01 -23.66 -5.96
N ALA A 435 2.20 -24.70 -6.06
CA ALA A 435 2.49 -26.02 -5.47
C ALA A 435 3.11 -27.01 -6.49
N ASN A 436 3.26 -26.60 -7.76
CA ASN A 436 3.85 -27.46 -8.78
C ASN A 436 5.38 -27.34 -8.82
N GLN A 437 6.07 -28.49 -8.80
CA GLN A 437 7.53 -28.53 -8.69
C GLN A 437 8.29 -27.91 -9.89
N ARG A 438 7.73 -27.95 -11.11
CA ARG A 438 8.34 -27.32 -12.28
C ARG A 438 8.23 -25.80 -12.16
N ILE A 439 7.04 -25.29 -11.82
CA ILE A 439 6.81 -23.86 -11.64
C ILE A 439 7.65 -23.30 -10.50
N ILE A 440 7.71 -23.98 -9.34
CA ILE A 440 8.57 -23.60 -8.20
C ILE A 440 10.04 -23.40 -8.63
N LYS A 441 10.55 -24.25 -9.52
CA LYS A 441 11.91 -24.13 -10.06
C LYS A 441 12.06 -22.95 -11.02
N LEU A 442 11.05 -22.67 -11.85
CA LEU A 442 11.03 -21.52 -12.76
C LEU A 442 10.93 -20.18 -12.02
N VAL A 443 10.11 -20.12 -10.97
CA VAL A 443 10.00 -18.94 -10.11
C VAL A 443 11.22 -18.77 -9.19
N LYS A 444 12.07 -19.80 -9.07
CA LYS A 444 13.23 -19.87 -8.18
C LYS A 444 12.92 -19.51 -6.73
N LYS A 445 11.73 -19.89 -6.23
CA LYS A 445 11.36 -19.62 -4.85
C LYS A 445 11.93 -20.66 -3.87
N ASP A 446 12.36 -21.83 -4.36
CA ASP A 446 12.87 -22.95 -3.53
C ASP A 446 11.90 -23.40 -2.43
N THR A 447 10.60 -23.28 -2.70
CA THR A 447 9.55 -23.77 -1.80
C THR A 447 9.59 -25.29 -1.74
N ASN A 448 9.83 -25.85 -0.55
CA ASN A 448 9.65 -27.28 -0.29
C ASN A 448 8.24 -27.54 0.23
N ILE A 449 7.43 -28.29 -0.53
CA ILE A 449 6.02 -28.58 -0.20
C ILE A 449 5.86 -29.33 1.14
N SER A 450 6.78 -30.24 1.45
CA SER A 450 6.73 -30.96 2.75
C SER A 450 7.02 -30.03 3.93
N ALA A 451 7.94 -29.08 3.76
CA ALA A 451 8.19 -28.04 4.74
C ALA A 451 6.99 -27.10 4.86
N ALA A 452 6.35 -26.72 3.75
CA ALA A 452 5.16 -25.88 3.77
C ALA A 452 4.03 -26.49 4.60
N ILE A 453 3.74 -27.79 4.41
CA ILE A 453 2.73 -28.52 5.21
C ILE A 453 3.12 -28.53 6.70
N THR A 454 4.40 -28.76 7.00
CA THR A 454 4.90 -28.76 8.40
C THR A 454 4.73 -27.38 9.04
N ASN A 455 5.18 -26.32 8.37
CA ASN A 455 5.07 -24.95 8.85
C ASN A 455 3.61 -24.54 9.08
N LEU A 456 2.69 -24.88 8.16
CA LEU A 456 1.25 -24.64 8.32
C LEU A 456 0.67 -25.41 9.50
N SER A 457 1.05 -26.68 9.66
CA SER A 457 0.58 -27.53 10.75
C SER A 457 1.06 -27.03 12.11
N GLU A 458 2.32 -26.64 12.22
CA GLU A 458 2.89 -26.07 13.43
C GLU A 458 2.27 -24.70 13.76
N ALA A 459 2.09 -23.83 12.77
CA ALA A 459 1.39 -22.56 12.95
C ALA A 459 -0.02 -22.77 13.52
N LYS A 460 -0.81 -23.67 12.92
CA LYS A 460 -2.14 -24.03 13.45
C LYS A 460 -2.05 -24.55 14.88
N ARG A 461 -1.12 -25.48 15.15
CA ARG A 461 -0.93 -26.11 16.47
C ARG A 461 -0.72 -25.09 17.58
N VAL A 462 0.08 -24.05 17.32
CA VAL A 462 0.41 -23.02 18.32
C VAL A 462 -0.52 -21.80 18.30
N GLY A 463 -1.59 -21.83 17.50
CA GLY A 463 -2.57 -20.74 17.44
C GLY A 463 -2.16 -19.55 16.58
N ILE A 464 -1.21 -19.71 15.66
CA ILE A 464 -0.82 -18.69 14.67
C ILE A 464 -1.73 -18.83 13.44
N TRP A 465 -2.30 -17.72 12.99
CA TRP A 465 -3.07 -17.65 11.76
C TRP A 465 -2.17 -17.71 10.53
N SER A 466 -2.52 -18.57 9.58
CA SER A 466 -1.79 -18.77 8.33
C SER A 466 -2.59 -18.20 7.17
N HIS A 467 -2.08 -17.12 6.58
CA HIS A 467 -2.57 -16.58 5.31
C HIS A 467 -1.65 -17.04 4.17
N VAL A 468 -2.20 -17.67 3.13
CA VAL A 468 -1.41 -18.25 2.02
C VAL A 468 -1.69 -17.48 0.72
N MET A 469 -0.62 -16.96 0.12
CA MET A 469 -0.68 -16.24 -1.16
C MET A 469 -0.16 -17.14 -2.29
N ALA A 470 -0.92 -17.23 -3.39
CA ALA A 470 -0.54 -17.99 -4.59
C ALA A 470 -1.00 -17.26 -5.86
N PHE A 471 -0.51 -17.66 -7.02
CA PHE A 471 -0.99 -17.11 -8.28
C PHE A 471 -1.07 -18.16 -9.39
N TYR A 472 -1.93 -17.90 -10.38
CA TYR A 472 -1.97 -18.64 -11.64
C TYR A 472 -1.33 -17.87 -12.80
N GLY A 473 -0.92 -18.59 -13.83
CA GLY A 473 -0.57 -18.01 -15.12
C GLY A 473 0.91 -17.64 -15.28
N PHE A 474 1.81 -18.22 -14.48
CA PHE A 474 3.25 -18.06 -14.76
C PHE A 474 3.52 -18.47 -16.21
N PRO A 475 4.35 -17.73 -16.99
CA PRO A 475 4.60 -18.10 -18.38
C PRO A 475 5.05 -19.56 -18.52
N SER A 476 4.45 -20.29 -19.47
CA SER A 476 4.57 -21.74 -19.68
C SER A 476 3.81 -22.66 -18.72
N GLU A 477 3.16 -22.17 -17.66
CA GLU A 477 2.37 -23.00 -16.74
C GLU A 477 1.18 -23.63 -17.46
N THR A 478 0.99 -24.95 -17.32
CA THR A 478 -0.16 -25.64 -17.91
C THR A 478 -1.35 -25.63 -16.95
N GLU A 479 -2.54 -25.92 -17.48
CA GLU A 479 -3.74 -26.14 -16.68
C GLU A 479 -3.55 -27.19 -15.59
N GLU A 480 -2.92 -28.32 -15.91
CA GLU A 480 -2.68 -29.42 -14.96
C GLU A 480 -1.79 -28.97 -13.79
N GLU A 481 -0.82 -28.09 -14.04
CA GLU A 481 0.11 -27.61 -13.02
C GLU A 481 -0.50 -26.49 -12.16
N ALA A 482 -1.35 -25.65 -12.75
CA ALA A 482 -2.18 -24.72 -11.99
C ALA A 482 -3.13 -25.51 -11.05
N GLU A 483 -3.68 -26.62 -11.53
CA GLU A 483 -4.55 -27.49 -10.73
C GLU A 483 -3.83 -28.14 -9.55
N ASP A 484 -2.54 -28.46 -9.65
CA ASP A 484 -1.74 -28.92 -8.50
C ASP A 484 -1.75 -27.91 -7.34
N THR A 485 -1.70 -26.60 -7.67
CA THR A 485 -1.76 -25.52 -6.68
C THR A 485 -3.13 -25.46 -6.01
N ARG A 486 -4.20 -25.54 -6.81
CA ARG A 486 -5.57 -25.57 -6.30
C ARG A 486 -5.81 -26.78 -5.38
N GLN A 487 -5.38 -27.96 -5.81
CA GLN A 487 -5.51 -29.20 -5.04
C GLN A 487 -4.68 -29.18 -3.76
N PHE A 488 -3.50 -28.56 -3.77
CA PHE A 488 -2.73 -28.34 -2.54
C PHE A 488 -3.51 -27.51 -1.53
N LEU A 489 -4.11 -26.39 -1.95
CA LEU A 489 -4.89 -25.52 -1.07
C LEU A 489 -6.08 -26.27 -0.46
N LEU A 490 -6.89 -26.94 -1.28
CA LEU A 490 -8.08 -27.67 -0.82
C LEU A 490 -7.73 -28.83 0.11
N LYS A 491 -6.70 -29.61 -0.22
CA LYS A 491 -6.26 -30.74 0.62
C LYS A 491 -5.78 -30.28 2.00
N ASN A 492 -5.27 -29.06 2.10
CA ASN A 492 -4.71 -28.48 3.32
C ASN A 492 -5.62 -27.40 3.92
N GLN A 493 -6.90 -27.31 3.51
CA GLN A 493 -7.81 -26.26 3.98
C GLN A 493 -7.97 -26.23 5.50
N GLU A 494 -7.86 -27.38 6.16
CA GLU A 494 -7.93 -27.48 7.62
C GLU A 494 -6.77 -26.75 8.31
N ILE A 495 -5.61 -26.60 7.66
CA ILE A 495 -4.41 -25.95 8.24
C ILE A 495 -4.11 -24.57 7.63
N ILE A 496 -4.99 -24.08 6.77
CA ILE A 496 -4.89 -22.77 6.11
C ILE A 496 -6.10 -21.93 6.53
N HIS A 497 -5.85 -20.79 7.17
CA HIS A 497 -6.94 -19.98 7.75
C HIS A 497 -7.53 -19.00 6.74
N SER A 498 -6.73 -18.55 5.76
CA SER A 498 -7.16 -17.69 4.67
C SER A 498 -6.24 -17.85 3.47
N VAL A 499 -6.77 -17.64 2.28
CA VAL A 499 -6.02 -17.69 1.01
C VAL A 499 -6.21 -16.38 0.26
N GLU A 500 -5.17 -15.94 -0.43
CA GLU A 500 -5.27 -14.93 -1.47
C GLU A 500 -4.66 -15.51 -2.75
N MET A 501 -5.52 -15.70 -3.75
CA MET A 501 -5.12 -16.14 -5.08
C MET A 501 -5.00 -14.91 -5.96
N TYR A 502 -3.95 -14.82 -6.77
CA TYR A 502 -3.76 -13.80 -7.80
C TYR A 502 -3.63 -14.44 -9.19
N PHE A 503 -3.43 -13.60 -10.20
CA PHE A 503 -2.86 -14.01 -11.48
C PHE A 503 -1.50 -13.32 -11.66
N PHE A 504 -0.61 -13.96 -12.42
CA PHE A 504 0.73 -13.48 -12.63
C PHE A 504 0.73 -12.15 -13.41
N VAL A 505 1.46 -11.18 -12.89
CA VAL A 505 1.73 -9.89 -13.54
C VAL A 505 3.20 -9.85 -13.96
N LEU A 506 3.46 -9.51 -15.22
CA LEU A 506 4.82 -9.41 -15.73
C LEU A 506 5.41 -8.04 -15.41
N TYR A 507 6.08 -7.94 -14.26
CA TYR A 507 6.71 -6.69 -13.85
C TYR A 507 7.97 -6.35 -14.64
N LYS A 508 8.12 -5.06 -14.97
CA LYS A 508 9.19 -4.49 -15.81
C LYS A 508 10.60 -4.80 -15.32
N HIS A 509 10.79 -4.79 -14.00
CA HIS A 509 12.11 -4.96 -13.38
C HIS A 509 12.31 -6.38 -12.81
N ALA A 510 11.36 -7.29 -13.01
CA ALA A 510 11.46 -8.65 -12.51
C ALA A 510 12.45 -9.50 -13.36
N PRO A 511 13.23 -10.40 -12.75
CA PRO A 511 14.22 -11.22 -13.48
C PRO A 511 13.64 -12.06 -14.63
N VAL A 512 12.35 -12.40 -14.59
CA VAL A 512 11.60 -13.11 -15.64
C VAL A 512 11.66 -12.38 -16.99
N MET A 513 11.89 -11.07 -17.02
CA MET A 513 12.14 -10.30 -18.26
C MET A 513 13.38 -10.78 -19.02
N ASN A 514 14.37 -11.37 -18.32
CA ASN A 514 15.53 -11.99 -18.95
C ASN A 514 15.24 -13.42 -19.48
N MET A 515 14.08 -13.97 -19.14
CA MET A 515 13.65 -15.33 -19.48
C MET A 515 12.65 -15.36 -20.63
N VAL A 516 12.32 -14.21 -21.26
CA VAL A 516 11.32 -14.09 -22.33
C VAL A 516 11.50 -15.13 -23.45
N LYS A 517 12.73 -15.29 -23.94
CA LYS A 517 13.05 -16.29 -24.98
C LYS A 517 13.00 -17.73 -24.46
N GLN A 518 13.41 -17.94 -23.20
CA GLN A 518 13.41 -19.27 -22.58
C GLN A 518 12.00 -19.77 -22.33
N LEU A 519 11.09 -18.87 -21.93
CA LEU A 519 9.70 -19.16 -21.61
C LEU A 519 8.77 -19.07 -22.84
N ASP A 520 9.34 -18.80 -24.01
CA ASP A 520 8.63 -18.63 -25.28
C ASP A 520 7.40 -17.74 -25.14
N MET A 521 7.62 -16.49 -24.71
CA MET A 521 6.57 -15.49 -24.57
C MET A 521 6.87 -14.25 -25.41
N GLU A 522 5.81 -13.56 -25.81
CA GLU A 522 5.88 -12.26 -26.48
C GLU A 522 5.48 -11.16 -25.52
N VAL A 523 6.38 -10.20 -25.25
CA VAL A 523 6.09 -9.05 -24.37
C VAL A 523 5.60 -7.90 -25.22
N LYS A 524 4.47 -7.31 -24.85
CA LYS A 524 3.89 -6.14 -25.51
C LYS A 524 4.21 -4.90 -24.69
N ASP A 525 5.13 -4.10 -25.21
CA ASP A 525 5.41 -2.76 -24.70
C ASP A 525 4.48 -1.75 -25.36
N ASN A 526 3.84 -0.89 -24.56
CA ASN A 526 3.02 0.22 -25.06
C ASN A 526 3.75 1.54 -24.77
N PRO A 527 4.33 2.20 -25.80
CA PRO A 527 5.05 3.46 -25.62
C PRO A 527 4.19 4.60 -25.05
N GLU A 528 2.86 4.51 -25.14
CA GLU A 528 1.96 5.49 -24.50
C GLU A 528 1.89 5.32 -22.99
N HIS A 529 2.19 4.12 -22.47
CA HIS A 529 2.21 3.80 -21.04
C HIS A 529 3.64 3.96 -20.50
N ASP A 530 4.20 5.15 -20.66
CA ASP A 530 5.61 5.42 -20.42
C ASP A 530 6.05 5.31 -18.95
N PHE A 531 5.10 5.29 -18.00
CA PHE A 531 5.34 4.99 -16.58
C PHE A 531 4.77 3.63 -16.14
N ALA A 532 4.39 2.74 -17.07
CA ALA A 532 4.00 1.39 -16.70
C ALA A 532 5.19 0.62 -16.09
N LEU A 533 4.88 -0.11 -15.02
CA LEU A 533 5.82 -0.95 -14.28
C LEU A 533 5.56 -2.44 -14.49
N ASP A 534 4.57 -2.76 -15.31
CA ASP A 534 4.16 -4.08 -15.73
C ASP A 534 3.87 -4.06 -17.24
N PHE A 535 3.93 -5.25 -17.84
CA PHE A 535 3.72 -5.44 -19.26
C PHE A 535 2.63 -6.47 -19.51
N TYR A 536 1.88 -6.26 -20.59
CA TYR A 536 1.11 -7.33 -21.18
C TYR A 536 2.08 -8.31 -21.85
N TYR A 537 1.77 -9.60 -21.79
CA TYR A 537 2.52 -10.62 -22.49
C TYR A 537 1.58 -11.62 -23.17
N THR A 538 2.12 -12.45 -24.04
CA THR A 538 1.39 -13.54 -24.68
C THR A 538 2.26 -14.79 -24.62
N PRO A 539 1.95 -15.76 -23.75
CA PRO A 539 2.70 -17.01 -23.71
C PRO A 539 2.42 -17.81 -24.99
N LYS A 540 3.44 -18.49 -25.54
CA LYS A 540 3.29 -19.41 -26.69
C LYS A 540 3.13 -20.88 -26.26
N SER A 541 3.30 -21.15 -24.96
CA SER A 541 3.11 -22.45 -24.33
C SER A 541 2.45 -22.30 -22.96
N GLY A 542 1.79 -23.34 -22.47
CA GLY A 542 0.98 -23.27 -21.24
C GLY A 542 -0.38 -22.62 -21.48
N GLN A 543 -1.01 -22.14 -20.41
CA GLN A 543 -2.27 -21.43 -20.45
C GLN A 543 -2.11 -19.97 -20.90
N THR A 544 -3.14 -19.41 -21.51
CA THR A 544 -3.19 -17.97 -21.81
C THR A 544 -3.46 -17.15 -20.55
N ILE A 545 -3.29 -15.82 -20.66
CA ILE A 545 -3.63 -14.91 -19.57
C ILE A 545 -5.14 -14.96 -19.28
N GLU A 546 -5.97 -15.01 -20.32
CA GLU A 546 -7.43 -15.11 -20.17
C GLU A 546 -7.84 -16.42 -19.48
N GLU A 547 -7.18 -17.53 -19.80
CA GLU A 547 -7.41 -18.81 -19.12
C GLU A 547 -7.00 -18.76 -17.65
N ALA A 548 -5.84 -18.17 -17.34
CA ALA A 548 -5.39 -17.97 -15.95
C ALA A 548 -6.32 -17.06 -15.15
N MET A 549 -6.79 -15.96 -15.75
CA MET A 549 -7.79 -15.07 -15.16
C MET A 549 -9.11 -15.80 -14.92
N GLY A 550 -9.58 -16.60 -15.89
CA GLY A 550 -10.79 -17.41 -15.72
C GLY A 550 -10.67 -18.43 -14.59
N ARG A 551 -9.47 -19.02 -14.38
CA ARG A 551 -9.21 -19.89 -13.21
C ARG A 551 -9.22 -19.13 -11.90
N TYR A 552 -8.57 -17.98 -11.87
CA TYR A 552 -8.61 -17.08 -10.72
C TYR A 552 -10.07 -16.76 -10.35
N GLU A 553 -10.90 -16.35 -11.31
CA GLU A 553 -12.31 -16.06 -11.08
C GLU A 553 -13.08 -17.30 -10.61
N SER A 554 -12.84 -18.46 -11.25
CA SER A 554 -13.46 -19.74 -10.89
C SER A 554 -13.11 -20.17 -9.45
N PHE A 555 -11.87 -19.96 -9.01
CA PHE A 555 -11.46 -20.26 -7.64
C PHE A 555 -12.28 -19.44 -6.63
N TYR A 556 -12.40 -18.13 -6.83
CA TYR A 556 -13.20 -17.26 -5.96
C TYR A 556 -14.70 -17.57 -5.98
N GLN A 557 -15.21 -18.08 -7.10
CA GLN A 557 -16.62 -18.46 -7.23
C GLN A 557 -16.94 -19.83 -6.62
N ASN A 558 -16.07 -20.82 -6.80
CA ASN A 558 -16.40 -22.23 -6.57
C ASN A 558 -15.64 -22.87 -5.40
N ASP A 559 -14.42 -22.42 -5.11
CA ASP A 559 -13.52 -23.08 -4.16
C ASP A 559 -13.16 -22.19 -2.94
N PHE A 560 -13.47 -20.89 -3.00
CA PHE A 560 -13.08 -19.94 -1.94
C PHE A 560 -13.94 -20.00 -0.68
N ASP A 561 -15.09 -20.69 -0.74
CA ASP A 561 -15.93 -21.05 0.41
C ASP A 561 -15.29 -22.21 1.19
N PRO A 562 -14.18 -21.94 1.89
CA PRO A 562 -14.19 -21.84 3.36
C PRO A 562 -13.32 -20.69 3.91
N TRP A 563 -12.72 -19.88 3.02
CA TRP A 563 -11.80 -18.79 3.36
C TRP A 563 -12.41 -17.40 3.18
N ALA A 564 -13.61 -17.31 2.61
CA ALA A 564 -14.32 -16.05 2.44
C ALA A 564 -14.57 -15.36 3.80
N MET A 565 -13.98 -14.18 3.99
CA MET A 565 -14.11 -13.41 5.23
C MET A 565 -15.07 -12.22 5.07
N ARG A 566 -15.67 -11.80 6.18
CA ARG A 566 -16.52 -10.61 6.31
C ARG A 566 -15.72 -9.31 6.40
N ILE A 567 -14.46 -9.42 6.82
CA ILE A 567 -13.48 -8.34 6.91
C ILE A 567 -12.17 -8.79 6.27
N ASN A 568 -11.68 -8.00 5.31
CA ASN A 568 -10.60 -8.43 4.42
C ASN A 568 -9.29 -7.66 4.63
N ALA A 569 -9.24 -6.68 5.54
CA ALA A 569 -7.99 -6.00 5.87
C ALA A 569 -7.12 -6.89 6.77
N ARG A 570 -5.86 -7.10 6.36
CA ARG A 570 -4.85 -7.87 7.11
C ARG A 570 -4.76 -7.44 8.57
N GLU A 571 -4.72 -6.13 8.80
CA GLU A 571 -4.61 -5.54 10.12
C GLU A 571 -5.84 -5.83 10.99
N HIS A 572 -7.04 -5.78 10.39
CA HIS A 572 -8.28 -6.09 11.11
C HIS A 572 -8.31 -7.55 11.56
N VAL A 573 -7.98 -8.49 10.67
CA VAL A 573 -7.90 -9.92 11.01
C VAL A 573 -6.90 -10.15 12.15
N PHE A 574 -5.72 -9.52 12.07
CA PHE A 574 -4.71 -9.57 13.13
C PHE A 574 -5.26 -9.07 14.48
N LEU A 575 -6.01 -7.97 14.50
CA LEU A 575 -6.64 -7.46 15.72
C LEU A 575 -7.66 -8.45 16.31
N TYR A 576 -8.50 -9.06 15.49
CA TYR A 576 -9.46 -10.07 15.96
C TYR A 576 -8.75 -11.26 16.61
N ILE A 577 -7.69 -11.79 15.98
CA ILE A 577 -6.91 -12.90 16.54
C ILE A 577 -6.32 -12.52 17.90
N THR A 578 -5.77 -11.32 18.02
CA THR A 578 -5.18 -10.85 19.29
C THR A 578 -6.21 -10.60 20.38
N HIS A 579 -7.40 -10.12 20.02
CA HIS A 579 -8.49 -9.83 20.96
C HIS A 579 -9.10 -11.10 21.55
N TYR A 580 -9.44 -12.06 20.68
CA TYR A 580 -10.05 -13.32 21.11
C TYR A 580 -9.02 -14.36 21.57
N GLY A 581 -7.72 -14.14 21.32
CA GLY A 581 -6.63 -15.00 21.74
C GLY A 581 -6.61 -16.37 21.04
N THR A 582 -7.27 -16.48 19.87
CA THR A 582 -7.36 -17.71 19.09
C THR A 582 -7.38 -17.42 17.59
N ASN A 583 -6.84 -18.35 16.80
CA ASN A 583 -6.95 -18.36 15.34
C ASN A 583 -8.24 -19.07 14.85
N ASN A 584 -9.04 -19.66 15.75
CA ASN A 584 -10.32 -20.27 15.39
C ASN A 584 -11.47 -19.26 15.54
N LEU A 585 -11.76 -18.52 14.46
CA LEU A 585 -12.71 -17.42 14.45
C LEU A 585 -13.85 -17.65 13.44
N PRO A 586 -14.77 -18.60 13.71
CA PRO A 586 -15.82 -18.99 12.75
C PRO A 586 -16.80 -17.86 12.39
N GLU A 587 -16.86 -16.79 13.17
CA GLU A 587 -17.72 -15.63 12.94
C GLU A 587 -17.14 -14.64 11.91
N LEU A 588 -15.82 -14.71 11.67
CA LEU A 588 -15.15 -13.90 10.65
C LEU A 588 -15.43 -14.39 9.24
N TYR A 589 -15.81 -15.66 9.09
CA TYR A 589 -16.09 -16.27 7.81
C TYR A 589 -17.53 -15.99 7.36
N ASN A 590 -17.71 -15.74 6.07
CA ASN A 590 -19.03 -15.70 5.45
C ASN A 590 -19.63 -17.10 5.48
N LYS A 591 -20.68 -17.31 6.28
CA LYS A 591 -21.46 -18.55 6.23
C LYS A 591 -22.44 -18.45 5.07
N ASN A 592 -22.30 -19.30 4.07
CA ASN A 592 -23.22 -19.41 2.94
C ASN A 592 -24.66 -19.71 3.42
N ASN A 593 -25.44 -18.65 3.64
CA ASN A 593 -26.90 -18.67 3.80
C ASN A 593 -27.55 -17.37 3.29
N ALA A 594 -26.83 -16.55 2.53
CA ALA A 594 -27.38 -15.39 1.85
C ALA A 594 -27.16 -15.57 0.34
N GLU A 595 -28.19 -15.26 -0.46
CA GLU A 595 -28.13 -15.15 -1.91
C GLU A 595 -26.89 -14.38 -2.37
N PRO A 596 -26.36 -14.61 -3.58
CA PRO A 596 -25.12 -14.00 -4.06
C PRO A 596 -25.25 -12.47 -4.12
N ALA A 597 -24.97 -11.80 -3.00
CA ALA A 597 -24.74 -10.38 -2.95
C ALA A 597 -23.40 -10.14 -3.63
N HIS A 598 -23.43 -9.30 -4.66
CA HIS A 598 -22.31 -8.82 -5.46
C HIS A 598 -20.93 -9.09 -4.82
N GLN A 599 -20.29 -10.14 -5.33
CA GLN A 599 -18.93 -10.51 -4.95
C GLN A 599 -18.00 -9.31 -5.18
N PHE A 600 -17.19 -9.06 -4.16
CA PHE A 600 -16.11 -8.09 -4.12
C PHE A 600 -15.32 -8.08 -5.43
N ARG A 601 -15.30 -6.93 -6.10
CA ARG A 601 -14.34 -6.55 -7.13
C ARG A 601 -13.53 -5.38 -6.62
#